data_AF-A0A353V3N2-F1
#
_entry.id   AF-A0A353V3N2-F1
#
_cell.length_a   1.000
_cell.length_b   1.000
_cell.length_c   1.000
_cell.angle_alpha   90.00
_cell.angle_beta   90.00
_cell.angle_gamma   90.00
#
_symmetry.space_group_name_H-M   'P 1'
#
loop_
_entity.id
_entity.type
_entity.pdbx_description
1 polymer ?
#
loop_
_entity_poly.entity_id
_entity_poly.type
_entity_poly.pdbx_seq_one_letter_code
_entity_poly.pdbx_strand_id
1 'polypeptide(L)'
;MRALFVFTPPESRRFIAKAVARLPEVQAAREGDEIVIGHGGTNVYVAEEVFGECPDRDKFLSGLIIHRTLCVTQAEEKPPLLVLRRGVRVPPGPTM
;
A
#
# COMPACT_ATOMS: atom_id res chain seq x y z
N MET A 1 -5.69 31.70 -6.86
CA MET A 1 -4.32 31.56 -6.34
C MET A 1 -3.75 30.23 -6.84
N ARG A 2 -2.54 30.20 -7.41
CA ARG A 2 -1.87 28.95 -7.83
C ARG A 2 -0.60 28.78 -7.01
N ALA A 3 -0.40 27.60 -6.43
CA ALA A 3 0.78 27.23 -5.67
C ALA A 3 1.40 25.96 -6.27
N LEU A 4 2.73 25.86 -6.22
CA LEU A 4 3.50 24.70 -6.65
C LEU A 4 4.25 24.15 -5.44
N PHE A 5 4.14 22.84 -5.22
CA PHE A 5 4.87 22.14 -4.17
C PHE A 5 5.73 21.05 -4.81
N VAL A 6 6.96 20.92 -4.34
CA VAL A 6 7.88 19.86 -4.74
C VAL A 6 8.11 18.98 -3.53
N PHE A 7 7.86 17.68 -3.70
CA PHE A 7 7.95 16.68 -2.64
C PHE A 7 9.10 15.72 -2.90
N THR A 8 9.71 15.25 -1.83
CA THR A 8 10.60 14.09 -1.89
C THR A 8 9.80 12.82 -2.27
N PRO A 9 10.45 11.76 -2.79
CA PRO A 9 9.73 10.54 -3.15
C PRO A 9 8.90 9.90 -2.02
N PRO A 10 9.33 9.88 -0.74
CA PRO A 10 8.48 9.42 0.37
C PRO A 10 7.27 10.32 0.63
N GLU A 11 7.46 11.65 0.59
CA GLU A 11 6.38 12.62 0.79
C GLU A 11 5.32 12.51 -0.32
N SER A 12 5.75 12.38 -1.58
CA SER A 12 4.85 12.14 -2.73
C SER A 12 4.01 10.89 -2.52
N ARG A 13 4.63 9.78 -2.10
CA ARG A 13 3.92 8.51 -1.84
C ARG A 13 2.93 8.63 -0.68
N ARG A 14 3.32 9.31 0.40
CA ARG A 14 2.41 9.59 1.52
C ARG A 14 1.23 10.47 1.09
N PHE A 15 1.48 11.48 0.27
CA PHE A 15 0.42 12.36 -0.25
C PHE A 15 -0.57 11.57 -1.11
N ILE A 16 -0.07 10.74 -2.03
CA ILE A 16 -0.89 9.84 -2.85
C ILE A 16 -1.71 8.90 -1.97
N ALA A 17 -1.10 8.27 -0.96
CA ALA A 17 -1.79 7.36 -0.06
C ALA A 17 -2.95 8.03 0.70
N LYS A 18 -2.73 9.24 1.23
CA LYS A 18 -3.77 10.05 1.88
C LYS A 18 -4.89 10.42 0.93
N ALA A 19 -4.56 10.71 -0.33
CA ALA A 19 -5.56 11.00 -1.36
C ALA A 19 -6.39 9.75 -1.69
N VAL A 20 -5.74 8.60 -1.89
CA VAL A 20 -6.39 7.31 -2.16
C VAL A 20 -7.34 6.92 -1.03
N ALA A 21 -6.91 7.01 0.23
CA ALA A 21 -7.74 6.70 1.39
C ALA A 21 -8.98 7.62 1.54
N ARG A 22 -8.99 8.78 0.87
CA ARG A 22 -10.10 9.74 0.86
C ARG A 22 -11.01 9.62 -0.36
N LEU A 23 -10.69 8.75 -1.32
CA LEU A 23 -11.56 8.52 -2.47
C LEU A 23 -12.89 7.92 -2.00
N PRO A 24 -14.05 8.42 -2.50
CA PRO A 24 -15.36 7.90 -2.11
C PRO A 24 -15.50 6.39 -2.30
N GLU A 25 -14.93 5.85 -3.38
CA GLU A 25 -14.99 4.43 -3.71
C GLU A 25 -14.18 3.58 -2.72
N VAL A 26 -13.06 4.11 -2.24
CA VAL A 26 -12.23 3.43 -1.22
C VAL A 26 -12.92 3.44 0.13
N GLN A 27 -13.58 4.55 0.50
CA GLN A 27 -14.35 4.63 1.75
C GLN A 27 -15.57 3.71 1.71
N ALA A 28 -16.32 3.70 0.61
CA ALA A 28 -17.45 2.80 0.42
C ALA A 28 -17.03 1.32 0.47
N ALA A 29 -15.95 0.96 -0.23
CA ALA A 29 -15.45 -0.42 -0.24
C ALA A 29 -14.94 -0.86 1.15
N ARG A 30 -14.39 0.08 1.93
CA ARG A 30 -13.96 -0.19 3.31
C ARG A 30 -15.13 -0.60 4.21
N GLU A 31 -16.30 -0.01 4.02
CA GLU A 31 -17.48 -0.27 4.86
C GLU A 31 -18.30 -1.48 4.36
N GLY A 32 -18.52 -1.59 3.05
CA GLY A 32 -19.49 -2.53 2.46
C GLY A 32 -18.90 -3.71 1.69
N ASP A 33 -17.71 -3.55 1.13
CA ASP A 33 -17.15 -4.49 0.15
C ASP A 33 -15.75 -4.98 0.55
N GLU A 34 -14.87 -5.13 -0.45
CA GLU A 34 -13.54 -5.69 -0.31
C GLU A 34 -12.50 -4.74 -0.89
N ILE A 35 -11.37 -4.60 -0.19
CA ILE A 35 -10.17 -3.90 -0.65
C ILE A 35 -9.01 -4.88 -0.61
N VAL A 36 -8.32 -5.01 -1.74
CA VAL A 36 -7.07 -5.77 -1.85
C VAL A 36 -5.93 -4.81 -2.15
N ILE A 37 -4.89 -4.83 -1.32
CA ILE A 37 -3.65 -4.08 -1.56
C ILE A 37 -2.53 -5.07 -1.84
N GLY A 38 -1.93 -4.96 -3.03
CA GLY A 38 -0.76 -5.74 -3.42
C GLY A 38 0.57 -5.06 -3.12
N HIS A 39 1.67 -5.81 -3.27
CA HIS A 39 3.02 -5.34 -2.96
C HIS A 39 3.42 -4.09 -3.72
N GLY A 40 4.23 -3.25 -3.10
CA GLY A 40 4.80 -2.06 -3.74
C GLY A 40 5.18 -0.97 -2.76
N GLY A 41 6.22 -0.20 -3.13
CA GLY A 41 6.74 0.87 -2.27
C GLY A 41 5.79 2.04 -2.03
N THR A 42 4.81 2.25 -2.91
CA THR A 42 3.71 3.20 -2.66
C THR A 42 2.59 2.54 -1.87
N ASN A 43 2.30 1.27 -2.16
CA ASN A 43 1.19 0.53 -1.54
C ASN A 43 1.41 0.27 -0.06
N VAL A 44 2.66 0.24 0.42
CA VAL A 44 2.97 0.33 1.86
C VAL A 44 2.26 1.52 2.52
N TYR A 45 2.37 2.71 1.92
CA TYR A 45 1.76 3.92 2.45
C TYR A 45 0.23 3.85 2.33
N VAL A 46 -0.28 3.32 1.22
CA VAL A 46 -1.74 3.12 1.04
C VAL A 46 -2.29 2.17 2.09
N ALA A 47 -1.58 1.07 2.39
CA ALA A 47 -1.95 0.13 3.44
C ALA A 47 -1.99 0.80 4.81
N GLU A 48 -0.97 1.59 5.16
CA GLU A 48 -0.97 2.35 6.43
C GLU A 48 -2.15 3.34 6.53
N GLU A 49 -2.52 4.04 5.45
CA GLU A 49 -3.63 5.00 5.49
C GLU A 49 -5.03 4.31 5.47
N VAL A 50 -5.17 3.17 4.79
CA VAL A 50 -6.46 2.47 4.64
C VAL A 50 -6.70 1.46 5.77
N PHE A 51 -5.68 0.68 6.13
CA PHE A 51 -5.73 -0.41 7.11
C PHE A 51 -5.22 0.01 8.50
N GLY A 52 -4.55 1.16 8.61
CA GLY A 52 -3.92 1.64 9.85
C GLY A 52 -2.50 1.12 10.05
N GLU A 53 -2.09 0.09 9.31
CA GLU A 53 -0.76 -0.52 9.39
C GLU A 53 -0.39 -1.25 8.08
N CYS A 54 0.91 -1.51 7.91
CA CYS A 54 1.43 -2.41 6.89
C CYS A 54 2.46 -3.34 7.55
N PRO A 55 2.10 -4.60 7.85
CA PRO A 55 3.04 -5.52 8.46
C PRO A 55 4.12 -5.96 7.47
N ASP A 56 5.29 -6.29 8.02
CA ASP A 56 6.48 -6.64 7.24
C ASP A 56 6.75 -5.63 6.10
N ARG A 57 6.60 -4.35 6.45
CA ARG A 57 6.71 -3.18 5.56
C ARG A 57 7.83 -3.28 4.53
N ASP A 58 9.01 -3.69 4.98
CA ASP A 58 10.21 -3.79 4.13
C ASP A 58 10.12 -4.94 3.12
N LYS A 59 9.44 -6.03 3.48
CA LYS A 59 9.19 -7.19 2.60
C LYS A 59 7.99 -6.98 1.67
N PHE A 60 7.14 -6.00 1.99
CA PHE A 60 6.04 -5.59 1.10
C PHE A 60 6.51 -4.78 -0.11
N LEU A 61 7.78 -4.35 -0.11
CA LEU A 61 8.40 -3.61 -1.20
C LEU A 61 8.72 -4.53 -2.39
N SER A 62 8.68 -3.98 -3.59
CA SER A 62 9.11 -4.65 -4.82
C SER A 62 9.91 -3.66 -5.65
N GLY A 63 11.07 -4.10 -6.16
CA GLY A 63 12.01 -3.24 -6.88
C GLY A 63 12.70 -2.23 -5.97
N LEU A 64 13.89 -2.59 -5.49
CA LEU A 64 14.66 -1.80 -4.52
C LEU A 64 16.02 -1.43 -5.11
N ILE A 65 16.57 -0.28 -4.72
CA ILE A 65 17.97 0.05 -4.99
C ILE A 65 18.72 -0.07 -3.67
N ILE A 66 19.59 -1.08 -3.56
CA ILE A 66 20.40 -1.34 -2.37
C ILE A 66 21.86 -1.32 -2.80
N HIS A 67 22.69 -0.51 -2.13
CA HIS A 67 24.10 -0.32 -2.50
C HIS A 67 24.32 -0.01 -3.99
N ARG A 68 23.44 0.80 -4.59
CA ARG A 68 23.45 1.20 -6.02
C ARG A 68 23.16 0.05 -7.00
N THR A 69 22.63 -1.06 -6.52
CA THR A 69 22.23 -2.22 -7.32
C THR A 69 20.71 -2.38 -7.31
N LEU A 70 20.14 -2.74 -8.46
CA LEU A 70 18.73 -3.13 -8.55
C LEU A 70 18.52 -4.50 -7.89
N CYS A 71 17.67 -4.54 -6.89
CA CYS A 71 17.35 -5.70 -6.08
C CYS A 71 15.84 -5.97 -6.09
N VAL A 72 15.47 -7.20 -5.73
CA VAL A 72 14.08 -7.63 -5.61
C VAL A 72 13.91 -8.43 -4.32
N THR A 73 12.79 -8.20 -3.63
CA THR A 73 12.33 -9.07 -2.54
C THR A 73 11.93 -10.41 -3.13
N GLN A 74 12.48 -11.50 -2.62
CA GLN A 74 12.19 -12.84 -3.16
C GLN A 74 10.72 -13.21 -2.91
N ALA A 75 10.15 -14.05 -3.77
CA ALA A 75 8.73 -14.39 -3.69
C ALA A 75 8.39 -15.08 -2.36
N GLU A 76 9.31 -15.88 -1.84
CA GLU A 76 9.19 -16.64 -0.59
C GLU A 76 9.26 -15.73 0.65
N GLU A 77 9.83 -14.53 0.51
CA GLU A 77 9.93 -13.53 1.57
C GLU A 77 8.73 -12.59 1.59
N LYS A 78 7.97 -12.52 0.50
CA LYS A 78 6.83 -11.61 0.40
C LYS A 78 5.69 -12.07 1.31
N PRO A 79 5.18 -11.20 2.20
CA PRO A 79 4.00 -11.52 2.98
C PRO A 79 2.78 -11.65 2.04
N PRO A 80 1.68 -12.26 2.49
CA PRO A 80 0.44 -12.29 1.72
C PRO A 80 -0.10 -10.89 1.41
N LEU A 81 -0.90 -10.76 0.34
CA LEU A 81 -1.60 -9.51 0.04
C LEU A 81 -2.50 -9.10 1.20
N LEU A 82 -2.72 -7.79 1.35
CA LEU A 82 -3.57 -7.27 2.40
C LEU A 82 -5.00 -7.21 1.90
N VAL A 83 -5.90 -7.93 2.58
CA VAL A 83 -7.32 -7.97 2.24
C VAL A 83 -8.14 -7.43 3.40
N LEU A 84 -8.99 -6.45 3.11
CA LEU A 84 -10.01 -5.93 4.01
C LEU A 84 -11.36 -6.31 3.44
N ARG A 85 -12.23 -6.90 4.25
CA ARG A 85 -13.63 -7.16 3.87
C ARG A 85 -14.53 -6.57 4.93
N ARG A 86 -15.36 -5.59 4.54
CA ARG A 86 -16.32 -4.91 5.45
C ARG A 86 -15.65 -4.43 6.74
N GLY A 87 -14.52 -3.73 6.61
CA GLY A 87 -13.77 -3.17 7.72
C GLY A 87 -12.92 -4.16 8.51
N VAL A 88 -12.97 -5.46 8.21
CA VAL A 88 -12.23 -6.50 8.94
C VAL A 88 -11.11 -7.06 8.07
N ARG A 89 -9.92 -7.20 8.65
CA ARG A 89 -8.77 -7.79 7.98
C ARG A 89 -8.96 -9.30 7.87
N VAL A 90 -8.83 -9.83 6.66
CA VAL A 90 -9.00 -11.26 6.37
C VAL A 90 -7.78 -11.79 5.61
N PRO A 91 -7.46 -13.10 5.72
CA PRO A 91 -6.43 -13.69 4.89
C PRO A 91 -6.85 -13.67 3.41
N PRO A 92 -5.91 -13.52 2.46
CA PRO A 92 -6.22 -13.64 1.05
C PRO A 92 -6.72 -15.04 0.69
N GLY A 93 -7.53 -15.12 -0.37
CA GLY A 93 -8.04 -16.39 -0.89
C GLY A 93 -6.92 -17.26 -1.49
N PRO A 94 -7.14 -18.57 -1.64
CA PRO A 94 -6.11 -19.54 -2.05
C PRO A 94 -5.54 -19.35 -3.47
N THR A 95 -6.15 -18.50 -4.29
CA THR A 95 -5.69 -18.17 -5.66
C THR A 95 -5.04 -16.78 -5.76
N MET A 96 -4.82 -16.10 -4.62
CA MET A 96 -4.26 -14.74 -4.54
C MET A 96 -2.85 -14.73 -3.95
#